data_AF-D8M4L5-F1
#
_entry.id   AF-D8M4L5-F1
#
_cell.length_a   1.000
_cell.length_b   1.000
_cell.length_c   1.000
_cell.angle_alpha   90.00
_cell.angle_beta   90.00
_cell.angle_gamma   90.00
#
_symmetry.space_group_name_H-M   'P 1'
#
loop_
_entity.id
_entity.type
_entity.pdbx_description
1 polymer ?
#
loop_
_entity_poly.entity_id
_entity_poly.type
_entity_poly.pdbx_seq_one_letter_code
_entity_poly.pdbx_strand_id
1 'polypeptide(L)'
;MISSEQEEELESLPFIYSEEELIVLSKDPVHIQIRVSSTMKNGGSPLKALLDLNWGENYPNEKPEMSIISIDIKADEKEYLLNQLIEVCEQYMGMAMTFILSSTLTQLLTDHHENWLNRLQSATSAENVMEDAGASTPKEEDRKGTKPEKPQQKTKAQKKHEENNWTRPGELPRGYNWVDVVNHLRKT
;
A
#
# COMPACT_ATOMS: atom_id res chain seq x y z
N MET A 1 -15.69 6.60 37.34
CA MET A 1 -15.27 5.37 38.03
C MET A 1 -15.33 4.28 37.02
N ILE A 2 -14.16 3.73 36.72
CA ILE A 2 -13.98 2.57 35.85
C ILE A 2 -14.79 1.37 36.38
N SER A 3 -15.38 0.58 35.47
CA SER A 3 -16.08 -0.66 35.84
C SER A 3 -15.07 -1.79 36.15
N SER A 4 -15.50 -2.83 36.90
CA SER A 4 -14.64 -4.00 37.17
C SER A 4 -14.17 -4.67 35.87
N GLU A 5 -15.06 -4.78 34.88
CA GLU A 5 -14.76 -5.38 33.58
C GLU A 5 -13.71 -4.57 32.80
N GLN A 6 -13.80 -3.24 32.87
CA GLN A 6 -12.81 -2.34 32.29
C GLN A 6 -11.47 -2.45 33.02
N GLU A 7 -11.46 -2.48 34.35
CA GLU A 7 -10.23 -2.59 35.13
C GLU A 7 -9.50 -3.91 34.84
N GLU A 8 -10.23 -5.03 34.79
CA GLU A 8 -9.69 -6.34 34.42
C GLU A 8 -9.09 -6.35 33.01
N GLU A 9 -9.78 -5.79 32.02
CA GLU A 9 -9.25 -5.68 30.67
C GLU A 9 -7.99 -4.80 30.64
N LEU A 10 -8.02 -3.63 31.28
CA LEU A 10 -6.90 -2.67 31.30
C LEU A 10 -5.65 -3.25 31.95
N GLU A 11 -5.81 -4.03 33.02
CA GLU A 11 -4.69 -4.74 33.67
C GLU A 11 -4.11 -5.85 32.80
N SER A 12 -4.90 -6.42 31.90
CA SER A 12 -4.45 -7.48 30.99
C SER A 12 -3.63 -6.95 29.79
N LEU A 13 -3.92 -5.73 29.31
CA LEU A 13 -3.30 -5.19 28.08
C LEU A 13 -1.75 -5.14 28.11
N PRO A 14 -1.08 -4.77 29.21
CA PRO A 14 0.39 -4.78 29.29
C PRO A 14 1.03 -6.16 29.14
N PHE A 15 0.27 -7.24 29.28
CA PHE A 15 0.76 -8.61 29.03
C PHE A 15 0.60 -9.03 27.57
N ILE A 16 -0.25 -8.34 26.80
CA ILE A 16 -0.53 -8.62 25.40
C ILE A 16 0.35 -7.73 24.50
N TYR A 17 0.51 -6.46 24.88
CA TYR A 17 1.22 -5.45 24.11
C TYR A 17 2.52 -5.03 24.78
N SER A 18 3.51 -4.72 23.95
CA SER A 18 4.76 -4.13 24.41
C SER A 18 4.54 -2.68 24.87
N GLU A 19 5.46 -2.15 25.70
CA GLU A 19 5.42 -0.75 26.16
C GLU A 19 5.46 0.29 25.01
N GLU A 20 6.01 -0.09 23.86
CA GLU A 20 6.02 0.76 22.66
C GLU A 20 4.69 0.74 21.90
N GLU A 21 3.93 -0.34 22.04
CA GLU A 21 2.68 -0.59 21.32
C GLU A 21 1.47 0.00 22.04
N LEU A 22 1.42 -0.13 23.36
CA LEU A 22 0.32 0.36 24.19
C LEU A 22 0.66 1.72 24.83
N ILE A 23 -0.20 2.71 24.59
CA ILE A 23 -0.11 4.03 25.21
C ILE A 23 -1.39 4.27 25.99
N VAL A 24 -1.31 4.34 27.32
CA VAL A 24 -2.45 4.67 28.18
C VAL A 24 -2.44 6.18 28.44
N LEU A 25 -3.43 6.90 27.88
CA LEU A 25 -3.56 8.35 28.03
C LEU A 25 -4.28 8.74 29.33
N SER A 26 -5.32 7.98 29.68
CA SER A 26 -6.11 8.16 30.90
C SER A 26 -6.67 6.83 31.40
N LYS A 27 -6.92 6.72 32.71
CA LYS A 27 -7.51 5.53 33.36
C LYS A 27 -8.95 5.72 33.85
N ASP A 28 -9.44 6.96 33.99
CA ASP A 28 -10.85 7.24 34.33
C ASP A 28 -11.26 8.61 33.76
N PRO A 29 -11.98 8.66 32.62
CA PRO A 29 -12.35 7.53 31.77
C PRO A 29 -11.13 6.91 31.09
N VAL A 30 -11.23 5.64 30.68
CA VAL A 30 -10.11 4.91 30.05
C VAL A 30 -9.95 5.38 28.61
N HIS A 31 -8.76 5.88 28.30
CA HIS A 31 -8.38 6.29 26.96
C HIS A 31 -7.02 5.68 26.64
N ILE A 32 -6.99 4.83 25.63
CA ILE A 32 -5.80 4.09 25.23
C ILE A 32 -5.57 4.25 23.72
N GLN A 33 -4.30 4.17 23.34
CA GLN A 33 -3.87 4.11 21.95
C GLN A 33 -3.01 2.88 21.75
N ILE A 34 -3.27 2.15 20.66
CA ILE A 34 -2.53 0.93 20.32
C ILE A 34 -1.89 1.14 18.95
N ARG A 35 -0.56 0.98 18.90
CA ARG A 35 0.19 0.96 17.65
C ARG A 35 -0.06 -0.36 16.95
N VAL A 36 -0.54 -0.28 15.73
CA VAL A 36 -0.74 -1.44 14.85
C VAL A 36 0.08 -1.27 13.59
N SER A 37 0.59 -2.38 13.06
CA SER A 37 1.36 -2.36 11.82
C SER A 37 1.06 -3.58 10.96
N SER A 38 1.01 -3.39 9.64
CA SER A 38 0.76 -4.48 8.70
C SER A 38 1.89 -5.50 8.74
N THR A 39 1.56 -6.80 8.68
CA THR A 39 2.57 -7.87 8.63
C THR A 39 2.84 -8.24 7.17
N MET A 40 4.05 -8.01 6.67
CA MET A 40 4.41 -8.33 5.29
C MET A 40 5.30 -9.56 5.18
N LYS A 41 5.01 -10.42 4.21
CA LYS A 41 5.83 -11.59 3.87
C LYS A 41 6.98 -11.27 2.89
N ASN A 42 6.80 -10.27 2.02
CA ASN A 42 7.62 -10.10 0.82
C ASN A 42 8.63 -8.94 0.86
N GLY A 43 8.90 -8.34 2.03
CA GLY A 43 9.84 -7.23 2.17
C GLY A 43 9.25 -5.91 1.65
N GLY A 44 9.01 -4.98 2.56
CA GLY A 44 8.46 -3.66 2.31
C GLY A 44 8.33 -2.89 3.63
N SER A 45 8.14 -1.58 3.59
CA SER A 45 7.90 -0.79 4.80
C SER A 45 6.47 -1.01 5.29
N PRO A 46 6.22 -1.51 6.52
CA PRO A 46 4.87 -1.79 7.00
C PRO A 46 4.03 -0.52 7.08
N LEU A 47 2.74 -0.62 6.73
CA LEU A 47 1.77 0.43 7.02
C LEU A 47 1.60 0.49 8.54
N LYS A 48 1.62 1.70 9.09
CA LYS A 48 1.47 1.95 10.52
C LYS A 48 0.20 2.76 10.76
N ALA A 49 -0.51 2.40 11.82
CA ALA A 49 -1.63 3.19 12.31
C ALA A 49 -1.66 3.15 13.85
N LEU A 50 -2.32 4.14 14.43
CA LEU A 50 -2.71 4.17 15.83
C LEU A 50 -4.21 3.93 15.89
N LEU A 51 -4.61 2.92 16.63
CA LEU A 51 -5.98 2.69 17.03
C LEU A 51 -6.21 3.42 18.35
N ASP A 52 -7.00 4.48 18.30
CA ASP A 52 -7.39 5.29 19.45
C ASP A 52 -8.74 4.80 19.98
N LEU A 53 -8.78 4.40 21.25
CA LEU A 53 -9.96 3.82 21.89
C LEU A 53 -10.27 4.57 23.18
N ASN A 54 -11.50 5.04 23.29
CA ASN A 54 -12.05 5.65 24.49
C ASN A 54 -13.22 4.78 24.98
N TRP A 55 -13.05 4.19 26.16
CA TRP A 55 -14.06 3.34 26.76
C TRP A 55 -15.11 4.21 27.44
N GLY A 56 -16.34 4.17 26.90
CA GLY A 56 -17.48 4.81 27.53
C GLY A 56 -17.86 4.13 28.85
N GLU A 57 -18.74 4.77 29.63
CA GLU A 57 -19.16 4.27 30.95
C GLU A 57 -19.76 2.85 30.90
N ASN A 58 -20.40 2.49 29.78
CA ASN A 58 -21.06 1.21 29.59
C ASN A 58 -20.19 0.15 28.89
N TYR A 59 -18.98 0.48 28.45
CA TYR A 59 -18.09 -0.51 27.82
C TYR A 59 -17.73 -1.62 28.84
N PRO A 60 -17.75 -2.92 28.46
CA PRO A 60 -17.87 -3.48 27.11
C PRO A 60 -19.30 -3.73 26.60
N ASN A 61 -20.33 -3.41 27.38
CA ASN A 61 -21.74 -3.53 26.96
C ASN A 61 -22.17 -2.45 25.95
N GLU A 62 -21.32 -1.44 25.73
CA GLU A 62 -21.41 -0.46 24.66
C GLU A 62 -20.09 -0.44 23.88
N LYS A 63 -20.15 -0.16 22.57
CA LYS A 63 -18.94 -0.04 21.75
C LYS A 63 -18.09 1.15 22.23
N PRO A 64 -16.75 1.04 22.19
CA PRO A 64 -15.90 2.17 22.51
C PRO A 64 -15.99 3.24 21.41
N GLU A 65 -15.73 4.49 21.77
CA GLU A 65 -15.43 5.50 20.77
C GLU A 65 -14.04 5.21 20.20
N MET A 66 -13.95 5.18 18.87
CA MET A 66 -12.78 4.66 18.18
C MET A 66 -12.40 5.53 16.99
N SER A 67 -11.10 5.74 16.80
CA SER A 67 -10.57 6.45 15.63
C SER A 67 -9.26 5.84 15.15
N ILE A 68 -8.98 5.99 13.85
CA ILE A 68 -7.76 5.45 13.22
C ILE A 68 -6.88 6.61 12.77
N ILE A 69 -5.72 6.77 13.40
CA ILE A 69 -4.75 7.81 13.07
C ILE A 69 -3.61 7.19 12.27
N SER A 70 -3.47 7.60 11.01
CA SER A 70 -2.37 7.18 10.14
C SER A 70 -2.04 8.27 9.13
N ILE A 71 -0.77 8.38 8.73
CA ILE A 71 -0.32 9.29 7.67
C ILE A 71 -0.37 8.65 6.28
N ASP A 72 -0.26 7.31 6.22
CA ASP A 72 -0.08 6.57 4.96
C ASP A 72 -1.41 6.12 4.35
N ILE A 73 -2.50 6.19 5.12
CA ILE A 73 -3.84 5.73 4.73
C ILE A 73 -4.73 6.93 4.40
N LYS A 74 -5.44 6.85 3.28
CA LYS A 74 -6.36 7.90 2.83
C LYS A 74 -7.61 7.96 3.72
N ALA A 75 -8.36 9.08 3.65
CA ALA A 75 -9.52 9.31 4.50
C ALA A 75 -10.68 8.35 4.22
N ASP A 76 -10.97 8.09 2.95
CA ASP A 76 -11.97 7.13 2.49
C ASP A 76 -11.64 5.70 2.96
N GLU A 77 -10.37 5.32 2.88
CA GLU A 77 -9.90 4.02 3.35
C GLU A 77 -9.98 3.90 4.88
N LYS A 78 -9.66 4.96 5.63
CA LYS A 78 -9.85 4.97 7.10
C LYS A 78 -11.31 4.81 7.49
N GLU A 79 -12.22 5.47 6.79
CA GLU A 79 -13.67 5.34 7.03
C GLU A 79 -14.12 3.90 6.79
N TYR A 80 -13.66 3.28 5.70
CA TYR A 80 -13.91 1.85 5.44
C TYR A 80 -13.39 0.96 6.57
N LEU A 81 -12.13 1.13 7.00
CA LEU A 81 -11.53 0.35 8.09
C LEU A 81 -12.31 0.53 9.41
N LEU A 82 -12.74 1.75 9.70
CA LEU A 82 -13.51 2.07 10.90
C LEU A 82 -14.90 1.41 10.87
N ASN A 83 -15.58 1.41 9.72
CA ASN A 83 -16.85 0.70 9.55
C ASN A 83 -16.71 -0.80 9.78
N GLN A 84 -15.65 -1.44 9.24
CA GLN A 84 -15.39 -2.86 9.50
C GLN A 84 -15.18 -3.15 11.00
N LEU A 85 -14.48 -2.27 11.72
CA LEU A 85 -14.28 -2.43 13.16
C LEU A 85 -15.58 -2.23 13.95
N ILE A 86 -16.47 -1.33 13.53
CA ILE A 86 -17.80 -1.17 14.14
C ILE A 86 -18.61 -2.45 14.01
N GLU A 87 -18.59 -3.12 12.84
CA GLU A 87 -19.26 -4.42 12.65
C GLU A 87 -18.70 -5.48 13.59
N VAL A 88 -17.38 -5.48 13.83
CA VAL A 88 -16.76 -6.37 14.82
C VAL A 88 -17.25 -6.04 16.23
N CYS A 89 -17.34 -4.77 16.61
CA CYS A 89 -17.87 -4.39 17.92
C CYS A 89 -19.25 -5.01 18.17
N GLU A 90 -20.16 -4.96 17.20
CA GLU A 90 -21.51 -5.52 17.31
C GLU A 90 -21.52 -7.03 17.61
N GLN A 91 -20.52 -7.77 17.12
CA GLN A 91 -20.40 -9.21 17.34
C GLN A 91 -19.82 -9.57 18.72
N TYR A 92 -19.04 -8.66 19.31
CA TYR A 92 -18.31 -8.89 20.56
C TYR A 92 -18.80 -8.03 21.73
N MET A 93 -19.98 -7.42 21.61
CA MET A 93 -20.65 -6.68 22.68
C MET A 93 -20.77 -7.53 23.96
N GLY A 94 -20.50 -6.90 25.11
CA GLY A 94 -20.52 -7.55 26.42
C GLY A 94 -19.25 -8.33 26.76
N MET A 95 -18.19 -8.21 25.94
CA MET A 95 -16.87 -8.79 26.21
C MET A 95 -15.76 -7.78 25.93
N ALA A 96 -14.58 -7.99 26.50
CA ALA A 96 -13.37 -7.23 26.19
C ALA A 96 -13.05 -7.28 24.68
N MET A 97 -13.02 -6.11 24.02
CA MET A 97 -12.88 -5.98 22.57
C MET A 97 -11.52 -5.44 22.13
N THR A 98 -10.73 -4.84 23.03
CA THR A 98 -9.51 -4.11 22.65
C THR A 98 -8.53 -4.96 21.84
N PHE A 99 -8.29 -6.19 22.30
CA PHE A 99 -7.43 -7.13 21.59
C PHE A 99 -7.96 -7.44 20.20
N ILE A 100 -9.25 -7.76 20.12
CA ILE A 100 -9.94 -8.15 18.89
C ILE A 100 -9.85 -7.00 17.89
N LEU A 101 -10.20 -5.77 18.29
CA LEU A 101 -10.16 -4.59 17.43
C LEU A 101 -8.76 -4.32 16.89
N SER A 102 -7.72 -4.39 17.74
CA SER A 102 -6.34 -4.18 17.30
C SER A 102 -5.87 -5.27 16.32
N SER A 103 -6.29 -6.52 16.53
CA SER A 103 -5.92 -7.67 15.72
C SER A 103 -6.62 -7.60 14.37
N THR A 104 -7.93 -7.32 14.36
CA THR A 104 -8.71 -7.09 13.14
C THR A 104 -8.13 -5.94 12.35
N LEU A 105 -7.79 -4.81 12.98
CA LEU A 105 -7.18 -3.69 12.27
C LEU A 105 -5.83 -4.07 11.66
N THR A 106 -4.99 -4.81 12.39
CA THR A 106 -3.71 -5.32 11.87
C THR A 106 -3.91 -6.19 10.62
N GLN A 107 -4.93 -7.05 10.64
CA GLN A 107 -5.29 -7.87 9.48
C GLN A 107 -5.78 -7.02 8.30
N LEU A 108 -6.71 -6.10 8.54
CA LEU A 108 -7.24 -5.21 7.49
C LEU A 108 -6.15 -4.34 6.86
N LEU A 109 -5.20 -3.83 7.65
CA LEU A 109 -4.03 -3.11 7.15
C LEU A 109 -3.15 -3.99 6.28
N THR A 110 -2.99 -5.25 6.65
CA THR A 110 -2.21 -6.23 5.88
C THR A 110 -2.89 -6.49 4.53
N ASP A 111 -4.18 -6.79 4.53
CA ASP A 111 -4.96 -7.04 3.31
C ASP A 111 -4.98 -5.82 2.39
N HIS A 112 -5.14 -4.61 2.96
CA HIS A 112 -5.10 -3.37 2.21
C HIS A 112 -3.74 -3.15 1.53
N HIS A 113 -2.65 -3.38 2.27
CA HIS A 113 -1.30 -3.25 1.75
C HIS A 113 -1.02 -4.26 0.62
N GLU A 114 -1.36 -5.54 0.83
CA GLU A 114 -1.17 -6.58 -0.19
C GLU A 114 -1.95 -6.26 -1.46
N ASN A 115 -3.21 -5.83 -1.33
CA ASN A 115 -4.03 -5.41 -2.46
C ASN A 115 -3.43 -4.21 -3.21
N TRP A 116 -2.85 -3.24 -2.49
CA TRP A 116 -2.16 -2.11 -3.12
C TRP A 116 -0.91 -2.55 -3.89
N LEU A 117 -0.08 -3.42 -3.33
CA LEU A 117 1.10 -3.96 -4.00
C LEU A 117 0.74 -4.75 -5.26
N ASN A 118 -0.29 -5.60 -5.19
CA ASN A 118 -0.78 -6.38 -6.32
C ASN A 118 -1.26 -5.48 -7.47
N ARG A 119 -1.94 -4.37 -7.17
CA ARG A 119 -2.35 -3.37 -8.18
C ARG A 119 -1.16 -2.70 -8.86
N LEU A 120 -0.09 -2.40 -8.13
CA LEU A 120 1.13 -1.82 -8.72
C LEU A 120 1.86 -2.80 -9.64
N GLN A 121 1.96 -4.07 -9.23
CA GLN A 121 2.62 -5.11 -10.03
C GLN A 121 1.86 -5.40 -11.33
N SER A 122 0.53 -5.48 -11.25
CA SER A 122 -0.33 -5.69 -12.43
C SER A 122 -0.30 -4.51 -13.41
N ALA A 123 -0.26 -3.27 -12.92
CA ALA A 123 -0.12 -2.09 -13.76
C ALA A 123 1.20 -2.06 -14.54
N THR A 124 2.30 -2.54 -13.96
CA THR A 124 3.62 -2.55 -14.60
C THR A 124 3.76 -3.63 -15.70
N SER A 125 2.97 -4.71 -15.64
CA SER A 125 2.99 -5.77 -16.67
C SER A 125 2.14 -5.46 -17.92
N ALA A 126 1.20 -4.52 -17.84
CA ALA A 126 0.27 -4.23 -18.94
C ALA A 126 0.89 -3.43 -20.11
N GLU A 127 2.07 -2.81 -19.93
CA GLU A 127 2.70 -1.96 -20.96
C GLU A 127 3.63 -2.74 -21.92
N ASN A 128 3.84 -4.05 -21.72
CA ASN A 128 4.78 -4.86 -22.52
C ASN A 128 4.16 -5.79 -23.58
N VAL A 129 2.86 -5.68 -23.88
CA VAL A 129 2.18 -6.57 -24.85
C VAL A 129 1.43 -5.77 -25.91
N MET A 130 2.15 -5.01 -26.74
CA MET A 130 1.55 -4.50 -27.98
C MET A 130 2.60 -4.21 -29.06
N GLU A 131 3.24 -5.26 -29.60
CA GLU A 131 3.82 -5.25 -30.95
C GLU A 131 4.27 -6.68 -31.30
N ASP A 132 3.40 -7.49 -31.90
CA ASP A 132 3.72 -8.39 -33.02
C ASP A 132 2.47 -9.19 -33.45
N ALA A 133 1.67 -8.62 -34.34
CA ALA A 133 0.70 -9.42 -35.12
C ALA A 133 0.27 -8.70 -36.40
N GLY A 134 0.92 -9.06 -37.50
CA GLY A 134 0.20 -9.32 -38.75
C GLY A 134 0.41 -8.32 -39.89
N ALA A 135 1.14 -8.76 -40.92
CA ALA A 135 0.77 -8.50 -42.31
C ALA A 135 1.47 -9.48 -43.26
N SER A 136 0.80 -10.60 -43.56
CA SER A 136 1.09 -11.46 -44.71
C SER A 136 0.45 -10.87 -45.96
N THR A 137 1.26 -10.65 -47.01
CA THR A 137 0.88 -10.35 -48.40
C THR A 137 0.13 -11.52 -49.06
N PRO A 138 -0.65 -11.35 -50.15
CA PRO A 138 -0.05 -11.43 -51.50
C PRO A 138 -0.75 -10.65 -52.65
N LYS A 139 -0.01 -10.55 -53.79
CA LYS A 139 -0.44 -10.42 -55.21
C LYS A 139 -0.18 -9.06 -55.90
N GLU A 140 0.34 -8.90 -57.11
CA GLU A 140 1.15 -9.65 -58.10
C GLU A 140 1.61 -8.64 -59.18
N GLU A 141 2.70 -8.94 -59.86
CA GLU A 141 3.53 -8.09 -60.72
C GLU A 141 2.90 -7.70 -62.09
N ASP A 142 3.18 -6.48 -62.58
CA ASP A 142 3.34 -6.21 -64.02
C ASP A 142 4.44 -5.14 -64.26
N ARG A 143 5.46 -5.57 -65.03
CA ARG A 143 6.34 -4.81 -65.94
C ARG A 143 7.39 -3.80 -65.41
N LYS A 144 8.63 -4.29 -65.53
CA LYS A 144 9.70 -3.76 -66.42
C LYS A 144 10.41 -2.46 -66.00
N GLY A 145 11.53 -2.67 -65.32
CA GLY A 145 12.82 -2.10 -65.73
C GLY A 145 13.21 -0.73 -65.19
N THR A 146 13.87 -0.70 -64.03
CA THR A 146 15.13 0.03 -63.77
C THR A 146 15.62 -0.35 -62.36
N LYS A 147 16.92 -0.60 -62.19
CA LYS A 147 17.55 -1.04 -60.93
C LYS A 147 17.22 -0.10 -59.74
N PRO A 148 16.77 -0.62 -58.58
CA PRO A 148 16.80 0.12 -57.33
C PRO A 148 17.80 -0.50 -56.33
N GLU A 149 18.67 0.32 -55.75
CA GLU A 149 19.45 -0.02 -54.57
C GLU A 149 18.53 -0.11 -53.35
N LYS A 150 18.64 -1.21 -52.60
CA LYS A 150 17.81 -1.50 -51.41
C LYS A 150 18.11 -0.50 -50.29
N PRO A 151 17.09 0.10 -49.62
CA PRO A 151 17.31 0.66 -48.29
C PRO A 151 17.56 -0.51 -47.31
N GLN A 152 18.78 -0.59 -46.78
CA GLN A 152 19.15 -1.54 -45.72
C GLN A 152 18.29 -1.27 -44.48
N GLN A 153 17.37 -2.17 -44.17
CA GLN A 153 16.79 -2.27 -42.84
C GLN A 153 17.90 -2.66 -41.86
N LYS A 154 18.21 -1.75 -40.91
CA LYS A 154 19.14 -2.04 -39.82
C LYS A 154 18.59 -3.20 -38.98
N THR A 155 19.47 -4.13 -38.62
CA THR A 155 19.11 -5.25 -37.74
C THR A 155 18.85 -4.75 -36.32
N LYS A 156 18.01 -5.45 -35.54
CA LYS A 156 17.63 -5.08 -34.16
C LYS A 156 18.85 -4.79 -33.25
N ALA A 157 19.99 -5.44 -33.51
CA ALA A 157 21.25 -5.20 -32.81
C ALA A 157 21.88 -3.83 -33.11
N GLN A 158 21.73 -3.31 -34.33
CA GLN A 158 22.23 -1.97 -34.71
C GLN A 158 21.38 -0.85 -34.08
N LYS A 159 20.07 -1.05 -33.91
CA LYS A 159 19.20 -0.12 -33.18
C LYS A 159 19.59 0.00 -31.70
N LYS A 160 19.87 -1.14 -31.04
CA LYS A 160 20.31 -1.18 -29.63
C LYS A 160 21.66 -0.50 -29.39
N HIS A 161 22.55 -0.49 -30.39
CA HIS A 161 23.85 0.19 -30.30
C HIS A 161 23.73 1.71 -30.49
N GLU A 162 22.77 2.17 -31.30
CA GLU A 162 22.50 3.61 -31.47
C GLU A 162 21.82 4.23 -30.25
N GLU A 163 20.99 3.48 -29.53
CA GLU A 163 20.42 3.89 -28.23
C GLU A 163 21.45 4.01 -27.10
N ASN A 164 22.63 3.39 -27.28
CA ASN A 164 23.71 3.42 -26.30
C ASN A 164 24.81 4.45 -26.62
N ASN A 165 24.58 5.32 -27.61
CA ASN A 165 25.50 6.42 -27.89
C ASN A 165 25.20 7.60 -26.96
N TRP A 166 25.56 7.42 -25.69
CA TRP A 166 25.29 8.35 -24.60
C TRP A 166 26.11 9.65 -24.73
N THR A 167 25.42 10.77 -24.57
CA THR A 167 26.00 12.09 -24.32
C THR A 167 26.92 12.05 -23.10
N ARG A 168 28.19 12.40 -23.31
CA ARG A 168 29.25 12.75 -22.34
C ARG A 168 29.49 11.73 -21.20
N PRO A 169 30.74 11.25 -21.00
CA PRO A 169 31.04 10.33 -19.91
C PRO A 169 30.75 10.98 -18.54
N GLY A 170 29.77 10.44 -17.82
CA GLY A 170 29.50 10.78 -16.41
C GLY A 170 28.09 11.29 -16.09
N GLU A 171 27.26 11.63 -17.09
CA GLU A 171 25.87 12.03 -16.83
C GLU A 171 24.91 10.85 -17.03
N LEU A 172 24.31 10.40 -15.92
CA LEU A 172 23.24 9.41 -15.92
C LEU A 172 21.97 10.04 -16.50
N PRO A 173 21.22 9.30 -17.34
CA PRO A 173 20.03 9.85 -17.97
C PRO A 173 19.01 10.33 -16.94
N ARG A 174 18.25 11.35 -17.32
CA ARG A 174 17.18 11.87 -16.48
C ARG A 174 16.19 10.76 -16.16
N GLY A 175 15.90 10.54 -14.89
CA GLY A 175 15.06 9.42 -14.45
C GLY A 175 15.77 8.07 -14.31
N TYR A 176 17.11 8.03 -14.37
CA TYR A 176 17.90 6.84 -14.04
C TYR A 176 17.70 6.38 -12.59
N ASN A 177 17.39 7.31 -11.69
CA ASN A 177 17.04 7.02 -10.30
C ASN A 177 15.85 7.90 -9.87
N TRP A 178 14.97 7.36 -9.03
CA TRP A 178 13.84 8.08 -8.44
C TRP A 178 14.26 9.37 -7.71
N VAL A 179 15.46 9.41 -7.13
CA VAL A 179 16.03 10.62 -6.50
C VAL A 179 16.23 11.74 -7.53
N ASP A 180 16.62 11.41 -8.77
CA ASP A 180 16.78 12.39 -9.86
C ASP A 180 15.43 12.92 -10.34
N VAL A 181 14.41 12.06 -10.44
CA VAL A 181 13.03 12.47 -10.76
C VAL A 181 12.49 13.46 -9.72
N VAL A 182 12.67 13.16 -8.43
CA VAL A 182 12.21 14.02 -7.33
C VAL A 182 12.97 15.35 -7.31
N ASN A 183 14.28 15.34 -7.52
CA ASN A 183 15.08 16.57 -7.58
C ASN A 183 14.74 17.43 -8.79
N HIS A 184 14.38 16.82 -9.92
CA HIS A 184 13.95 17.56 -11.09
C HIS A 184 12.60 18.25 -10.85
N LEU A 185 11.61 17.54 -10.30
CA LEU A 185 10.28 18.09 -10.02
C LEU A 185 10.32 19.26 -9.02
N ARG A 186 11.25 19.24 -8.05
CA ARG A 186 11.45 20.34 -7.08
C ARG A 186 12.02 21.63 -7.69
N LYS A 187 12.57 21.58 -8.91
CA LYS A 187 13.15 22.75 -9.60
C LYS A 187 12.21 23.37 -10.63
N THR A 188 11.05 22.77 -10.87
CA THR A 188 9.95 23.34 -11.65
C THR A 188 9.04 24.14 -10.74
#